data_AF-A0A7K6ZM69-F1
#
_entry.id   AF-A0A7K6ZM69-F1
#
_cell.length_a   1.000
_cell.length_b   1.000
_cell.length_c   1.000
_cell.angle_alpha   90.00
_cell.angle_beta   90.00
_cell.angle_gamma   90.00
#
_symmetry.space_group_name_H-M   'P 1'
#
loop_
_entity.id
_entity.type
_entity.pdbx_description
1 polymer ?
#
loop_
_entity_poly.entity_id
_entity_poly.type
_entity_poly.pdbx_seq_one_letter_code
_entity_poly.pdbx_strand_id
1 'polypeptide(L)'
;VCADLIRGAKEKNLKVKGPVRMPTKTLRITTRKTPCGEGSKTWDRFQMRIHKRLIDLHSPSEIVKQITSISIEPGVEVEVTIADA
;
A
#
# COMPACT_ATOMS: atom_id res chain seq x y z
N VAL A 1 0.90 9.52 4.85
CA VAL A 1 1.00 9.18 3.39
C VAL A 1 -0.25 9.47 2.57
N CYS A 2 -1.34 8.69 2.64
CA CYS A 2 -2.44 8.81 1.67
C CYS A 2 -3.19 10.17 1.73
N ALA A 3 -3.43 10.69 2.93
CA ALA A 3 -4.02 12.03 3.10
C ALA A 3 -3.10 13.14 2.58
N ASP A 4 -1.79 12.99 2.80
CA ASP A 4 -0.78 13.96 2.34
C ASP A 4 -0.66 13.99 0.82
N LEU A 5 -0.70 12.82 0.15
CA LEU A 5 -0.75 12.72 -1.30
C LEU A 5 -1.98 13.43 -1.89
N ILE A 6 -3.14 13.24 -1.28
CA ILE A 6 -4.38 13.91 -1.72
C ILE A 6 -4.30 15.42 -1.50
N ARG A 7 -3.71 15.85 -0.38
CA ARG A 7 -3.50 17.27 -0.08
C ARG A 7 -2.55 17.91 -1.08
N GLY A 8 -1.40 17.31 -1.35
CA GLY A 8 -0.44 17.81 -2.35
C GLY A 8 -1.01 17.85 -3.76
N ALA A 9 -1.87 16.91 -4.13
CA ALA A 9 -2.57 16.96 -5.41
C ALA A 9 -3.62 18.09 -5.47
N LYS A 10 -4.34 18.34 -4.38
CA LYS A 10 -5.31 19.45 -4.27
C LYS A 10 -4.64 20.83 -4.28
N GLU A 11 -3.51 20.98 -3.59
CA GLU A 11 -2.72 22.23 -3.60
C GLU A 11 -2.27 22.63 -5.01
N LYS A 12 -2.02 21.63 -5.88
CA LYS A 12 -1.69 21.84 -7.29
C LYS A 12 -2.89 21.87 -8.25
N ASN A 13 -4.12 21.96 -7.71
CA ASN A 13 -5.37 21.97 -8.48
C ASN A 13 -5.56 20.77 -9.44
N LEU A 14 -5.06 19.59 -9.09
CA LEU A 14 -5.23 18.38 -9.90
C LEU A 14 -6.58 17.72 -9.64
N LYS A 15 -7.17 17.14 -10.69
CA LYS A 15 -8.33 16.26 -10.55
C LYS A 15 -7.89 14.91 -10.01
N VAL A 16 -8.29 14.62 -8.78
CA VAL A 16 -7.99 13.37 -8.07
C VAL A 16 -9.23 12.50 -8.05
N LYS A 17 -9.12 11.26 -8.53
CA LYS A 17 -10.05 10.20 -8.17
C LYS A 17 -9.53 9.54 -6.89
N GLY A 18 -10.38 9.58 -5.87
CA GLY A 18 -10.02 9.32 -4.48
C GLY A 18 -9.39 7.95 -4.23
N PRO A 19 -8.81 7.74 -3.05
CA PRO A 19 -8.02 6.55 -2.75
C PRO A 19 -8.92 5.31 -2.72
N VAL A 20 -8.83 4.50 -3.77
CA VAL A 20 -9.50 3.21 -3.86
C VAL A 20 -8.74 2.22 -3.00
N ARG A 21 -9.40 1.70 -1.97
CA ARG A 21 -8.84 0.63 -1.12
C ARG A 21 -8.97 -0.68 -1.87
N MET A 22 -7.84 -1.28 -2.23
CA MET A 22 -7.84 -2.62 -2.80
C MET A 22 -8.07 -3.66 -1.68
N PRO A 23 -8.60 -4.84 -2.01
CA PRO A 23 -8.71 -5.94 -1.07
C PRO A 23 -7.36 -6.23 -0.39
N THR A 24 -7.38 -6.28 0.94
CA THR A 24 -6.17 -6.57 1.72
C THR A 24 -5.78 -8.03 1.51
N LYS A 25 -4.56 -8.27 1.02
CA LYS A 25 -4.03 -9.62 0.89
C LYS A 25 -3.55 -10.08 2.26
N THR A 26 -4.10 -11.19 2.74
CA THR A 26 -3.69 -11.79 4.03
C THR A 26 -2.85 -13.02 3.75
N LEU A 27 -1.55 -12.92 3.97
CA LEU A 27 -0.65 -14.06 3.93
C LEU A 27 -0.74 -14.75 5.28
N ARG A 28 -1.17 -16.02 5.27
CA ARG A 28 -1.43 -16.79 6.48
C ARG A 28 -0.41 -17.91 6.56
N ILE A 29 0.34 -17.96 7.66
CA ILE A 29 1.25 -19.05 7.95
C ILE A 29 0.75 -19.68 9.25
N THR A 30 0.38 -20.96 9.17
CA THR A 30 0.00 -21.74 10.34
C THR A 30 1.12 -22.73 10.64
N THR A 31 1.82 -22.54 11.75
CA THR A 31 2.94 -23.40 12.15
C THR A 31 2.62 -24.09 13.46
N ARG A 32 3.23 -25.26 13.67
CA ARG A 32 3.19 -25.91 14.97
C ARG A 32 4.10 -25.16 15.92
N LYS A 33 3.68 -24.99 17.18
CA LYS A 33 4.51 -24.32 18.19
C LYS A 33 5.80 -25.09 18.49
N THR A 34 5.69 -26.42 18.49
CA THR A 34 6.78 -27.32 18.86
C THR A 34 7.62 -27.68 17.64
N PRO A 35 8.97 -27.64 17.74
CA PRO A 35 9.86 -27.93 16.61
C PRO A 35 9.99 -29.43 16.31
N CYS A 36 9.97 -30.30 17.32
CA CYS A 36 10.14 -31.75 17.18
C CYS A 36 8.82 -32.52 17.02
N GLY A 37 7.68 -31.85 17.21
CA GLY A 37 6.37 -32.48 17.06
C GLY A 37 5.89 -33.33 18.25
N GLU A 38 6.59 -33.31 19.37
CA GLU A 38 6.14 -33.94 20.62
C GLU A 38 5.27 -33.02 21.47
N GLY A 39 4.49 -33.61 22.39
CA GLY A 39 3.59 -32.90 23.29
C GLY A 39 2.27 -32.44 22.65
N SER A 40 1.59 -31.49 23.30
CA SER A 40 0.23 -31.06 22.93
C SER A 40 0.19 -30.44 21.53
N LYS A 41 -0.83 -30.82 20.73
CA LYS A 41 -1.05 -30.34 19.35
C LYS A 41 -1.50 -28.88 19.35
N THR A 42 -0.53 -27.97 19.49
CA THR A 42 -0.74 -26.53 19.52
C THR A 42 -0.19 -25.86 18.27
N TRP A 43 -0.91 -24.86 17.76
CA TRP A 43 -0.64 -24.21 16.48
C TRP A 43 -0.70 -22.69 16.64
N ASP A 44 0.28 -22.01 16.03
CA ASP A 44 0.27 -20.56 15.86
C ASP A 44 -0.24 -20.19 14.48
N ARG A 45 -0.97 -19.07 14.40
CA ARG A 45 -1.57 -18.56 13.16
C ARG A 45 -1.07 -17.15 12.90
N PHE A 46 0.11 -17.06 12.30
CA PHE A 46 0.70 -15.80 11.90
C PHE A 46 -0.01 -15.24 10.66
N GLN A 47 -0.19 -13.91 10.64
CA GLN A 47 -0.77 -13.20 9.51
C GLN A 47 0.11 -12.00 9.16
N MET A 48 0.47 -11.89 7.88
CA MET A 48 0.98 -10.67 7.30
C MET A 48 -0.11 -10.06 6.42
N ARG A 49 -0.49 -8.81 6.71
CA ARG A 49 -1.58 -8.11 6.01
C ARG A 49 -0.99 -7.04 5.11
N ILE A 50 -1.15 -7.20 3.80
CA ILE A 50 -0.65 -6.27 2.80
C ILE A 50 -1.82 -5.39 2.36
N HIS A 51 -1.71 -4.10 2.67
CA HIS A 51 -2.71 -3.10 2.32
C HIS A 51 -2.31 -2.36 1.05
N LYS A 52 -3.07 -2.54 -0.04
CA LYS A 52 -2.86 -1.82 -1.30
C LYS A 52 -3.93 -0.73 -1.46
N ARG A 53 -3.52 0.45 -1.91
CA ARG A 53 -4.43 1.55 -2.28
C ARG A 53 -4.03 2.08 -3.65
N LEU A 54 -5.00 2.51 -4.42
CA LEU A 54 -4.80 3.15 -5.73
C LEU A 54 -5.32 4.58 -5.65
N ILE A 55 -4.55 5.53 -6.17
CA ILE A 55 -4.96 6.91 -6.37
C ILE A 55 -4.81 7.18 -7.85
N ASP A 56 -5.85 7.71 -8.48
CA ASP A 56 -5.84 8.04 -9.91
C ASP A 56 -5.80 9.57 -10.07
N LEU A 57 -4.83 10.04 -10.85
CA LEU A 57 -4.48 11.44 -11.04
C LEU A 57 -4.48 11.75 -12.53
N HIS A 58 -5.27 12.75 -12.94
CA HIS A 58 -5.22 13.25 -14.30
C HIS A 58 -4.28 14.46 -14.38
N SER A 59 -3.01 14.20 -14.72
CA SER A 59 -1.96 15.24 -14.77
C SER A 59 -0.76 14.79 -15.61
N PRO A 60 0.06 15.72 -16.13
CA PRO A 60 1.33 15.39 -16.75
C PRO A 60 2.30 14.71 -15.75
N SER A 61 3.15 13.82 -16.27
CA SER A 61 4.00 12.92 -15.48
C SER A 61 5.03 13.64 -14.58
N GLU A 62 5.47 14.84 -14.97
CA GLU A 62 6.40 15.67 -14.20
C GLU A 62 5.83 16.10 -12.84
N ILE A 63 4.55 16.50 -12.82
CA ILE A 63 3.89 16.97 -11.60
C ILE A 63 3.70 15.80 -10.62
N VAL A 64 3.39 14.60 -11.14
CA VAL A 64 3.23 13.38 -10.34
C VAL A 64 4.53 13.01 -9.64
N LYS A 65 5.67 13.02 -10.36
CA LYS A 65 7.00 12.72 -9.80
C LYS A 65 7.38 13.67 -8.67
N GLN A 66 7.02 14.95 -8.78
CA GLN A 66 7.29 15.94 -7.73
C GLN A 66 6.42 15.74 -6.48
N ILE A 67 5.20 15.21 -6.61
CA ILE A 67 4.32 14.95 -5.46
C ILE A 67 4.79 13.68 -4.73
N THR A 68 5.21 12.65 -5.46
CA THR A 68 5.62 11.37 -4.87
C THR A 68 6.96 11.45 -4.14
N SER A 69 7.91 12.27 -4.59
CA SER A 69 9.22 12.40 -3.94
C SER A 69 9.18 13.00 -2.53
N ILE A 70 8.15 13.78 -2.20
CA ILE A 70 8.07 14.55 -0.94
C ILE A 70 7.48 13.71 0.22
N SER A 71 6.80 12.59 -0.07
CA SER A 71 5.90 11.93 0.91
C SER A 71 6.19 10.45 1.20
N ILE A 72 7.37 9.94 0.87
CA ILE A 72 7.73 8.52 1.08
C ILE A 72 8.08 8.29 2.56
N GLU A 73 7.13 7.74 3.31
CA GLU A 73 7.34 7.27 4.69
C GLU A 73 7.97 5.86 4.66
N PRO A 74 8.94 5.54 5.53
CA PRO A 74 9.56 4.22 5.57
C PRO A 74 8.51 3.13 5.86
N GLY A 75 8.52 2.07 5.03
CA GLY A 75 7.56 0.97 5.13
C GLY A 75 6.34 1.07 4.19
N VAL A 76 6.25 2.13 3.38
CA VAL A 76 5.25 2.24 2.31
C VAL A 76 5.94 2.22 0.95
N GLU A 77 5.64 1.20 0.15
CA GLU A 77 6.09 1.11 -1.24
C GLU A 77 5.10 1.83 -2.16
N VAL A 78 5.61 2.73 -3.00
CA VAL A 78 4.81 3.53 -3.94
C VAL A 78 5.29 3.25 -5.35
N GLU A 79 4.38 2.77 -6.19
CA GLU A 79 4.61 2.54 -7.62
C GLU A 79 3.79 3.56 -8.42
N VAL A 80 4.40 4.16 -9.45
CA VAL A 80 3.74 5.10 -10.36
C VAL A 80 3.62 4.46 -11.74
N THR A 81 2.40 4.23 -12.19
CA THR A 81 2.11 3.74 -13.54
C THR A 81 1.56 4.89 -14.38
N ILE A 82 2.20 5.15 -15.53
CA ILE A 82 1.70 6.12 -16.50
C ILE A 82 0.82 5.34 -17.48
N ALA A 83 -0.48 5.67 -17.52
CA ALA A 83 -1.35 5.19 -18.57
C ALA A 83 -1.23 6.16 -19.75
N ASP A 84 -0.59 5.73 -20.83
CA ASP A 84 -0.65 6.44 -22.09
C ASP A 84 -2.08 6.31 -22.65
N ALA A 85 -2.69 7.45 -22.99
CA ALA A 85 -3.97 7.53 -23.68
C ALA A 85 -3.77 7.43 -25.19
#